data_AF-A0A379AMS0-F1
#
_entry.id   AF-A0A379AMS0-F1
#
_cell.length_a   1.000
_cell.length_b   1.000
_cell.length_c   1.000
_cell.angle_alpha   90.00
_cell.angle_beta   90.00
_cell.angle_gamma   90.00
#
_symmetry.space_group_name_H-M   'P 1'
#
loop_
_entity.id
_entity.type
_entity.pdbx_description
1 polymer ?
#
loop_
_entity_poly.entity_id
_entity_poly.type
_entity_poly.pdbx_seq_one_letter_code
_entity_poly.pdbx_strand_id
1 'polypeptide(L)'
;MNRKEPQLLESGDVEKLGALLKEKEALVIEIERLRGQRVEKLSAEAQKLQKMGFSREITKKEQANLGALKKSVRGLVVVHPMTALGREMGLTAMTGFAKTAF
;
A
#
# COMPACT_ATOMS: atom_id res chain seq x y z
N MET A 1 -5.27 -21.12 -10.35
CA MET A 1 -6.66 -21.38 -10.78
C MET A 1 -6.85 -21.03 -12.25
N ASN A 2 -6.56 -19.81 -12.68
CA ASN A 2 -6.73 -19.33 -14.06
C ASN A 2 -6.03 -20.16 -15.16
N ARG A 3 -4.91 -20.82 -14.85
CA ARG A 3 -4.22 -21.72 -15.81
C ARG A 3 -4.84 -23.12 -15.91
N LYS A 4 -5.52 -23.59 -14.85
CA LYS A 4 -6.11 -24.94 -14.75
C LYS A 4 -7.55 -24.99 -15.26
N GLU A 5 -8.25 -23.87 -15.20
CA GLU A 5 -9.63 -23.69 -15.67
C GLU A 5 -9.82 -24.09 -17.15
N PRO A 6 -9.02 -23.61 -18.13
CA PRO A 6 -9.16 -24.04 -19.53
C PRO A 6 -8.85 -25.54 -19.73
N GLN A 7 -7.91 -26.10 -18.96
CA GLN A 7 -7.54 -27.52 -19.05
C GLN A 7 -8.66 -28.44 -18.56
N LEU A 8 -9.38 -28.03 -17.50
CA LEU A 8 -10.51 -28.78 -16.93
C LEU A 8 -11.78 -28.64 -17.77
N LEU A 9 -11.93 -27.51 -18.45
CA LEU A 9 -13.00 -27.29 -19.42
C LEU A 9 -12.80 -28.18 -20.66
N GLU A 10 -11.57 -28.25 -21.18
CA GLU A 10 -11.19 -29.14 -22.29
C GLU A 10 -11.31 -30.63 -21.92
N SER A 11 -11.02 -31.00 -20.67
CA SER A 11 -11.14 -32.39 -20.21
C SER A 11 -12.57 -32.80 -19.85
N GLY A 12 -13.56 -31.90 -19.89
CA GLY A 12 -14.96 -32.17 -19.58
C GLY A 12 -15.23 -32.56 -18.12
N ASP A 13 -14.29 -32.30 -17.21
CA ASP A 13 -14.35 -32.75 -15.81
C ASP A 13 -15.16 -31.73 -14.97
N VAL A 14 -16.48 -31.79 -15.13
CA VAL A 14 -17.46 -30.83 -14.57
C VAL A 14 -17.43 -30.72 -13.05
N GLU A 15 -17.16 -31.82 -12.33
CA GLU A 15 -17.08 -31.79 -10.86
C GLU A 15 -15.87 -31.00 -10.38
N LYS A 16 -14.69 -31.26 -10.96
CA LYS A 16 -13.46 -30.53 -10.62
C LYS A 16 -13.52 -29.07 -11.05
N LEU A 17 -14.15 -28.79 -12.19
CA LEU A 17 -14.37 -27.42 -12.64
C LEU A 17 -15.31 -26.67 -11.69
N GLY A 18 -16.41 -27.28 -11.24
CA GLY A 18 -17.33 -26.69 -10.28
C GLY A 18 -16.68 -26.39 -8.92
N ALA A 19 -15.86 -27.31 -8.40
CA ALA A 19 -15.08 -27.09 -7.19
C ALA A 19 -14.07 -25.94 -7.34
N LEU A 20 -13.36 -25.90 -8.47
CA LEU A 20 -12.39 -24.85 -8.77
C LEU A 20 -13.03 -23.47 -8.89
N LEU A 21 -14.22 -23.37 -9.48
CA LEU A 21 -14.96 -22.11 -9.58
C LEU A 21 -15.43 -21.61 -8.21
N LYS A 22 -15.95 -22.50 -7.35
CA LYS A 22 -16.34 -22.14 -5.98
C LYS A 22 -15.15 -21.64 -5.16
N GLU A 23 -14.00 -22.30 -5.27
CA GLU A 23 -12.77 -21.87 -4.59
C GLU A 23 -12.26 -20.53 -5.14
N LYS A 24 -12.32 -20.33 -6.47
CA LYS A 24 -11.98 -19.05 -7.11
C LYS A 24 -12.87 -17.91 -6.60
N GLU A 25 -14.17 -18.14 -6.51
CA GLU A 25 -15.13 -17.15 -6.00
C GLU A 25 -14.84 -16.80 -4.53
N ALA A 26 -14.63 -17.80 -3.68
CA ALA A 26 -14.26 -17.59 -2.28
C ALA A 26 -12.95 -16.78 -2.15
N LEU A 27 -11.95 -17.08 -2.97
CA LEU A 27 -10.69 -16.33 -2.99
C LEU A 27 -10.86 -14.90 -3.50
N VAL A 28 -11.72 -14.65 -4.49
CA VAL A 28 -12.01 -13.30 -4.97
C VAL A 28 -12.67 -12.46 -3.88
N ILE A 29 -13.67 -13.02 -3.19
CA ILE A 29 -14.35 -12.36 -2.07
C ILE A 29 -13.34 -12.02 -0.97
N GLU A 30 -12.45 -12.97 -0.63
CA GLU A 30 -11.44 -12.73 0.39
C GLU A 30 -10.40 -11.68 -0.04
N ILE A 31 -10.00 -11.67 -1.32
CA ILE A 31 -9.12 -10.63 -1.89
C ILE A 31 -9.78 -9.26 -1.79
N GLU A 32 -11.07 -9.14 -2.12
CA GLU A 32 -11.82 -7.88 -2.04
C GLU A 32 -11.91 -7.39 -0.59
N ARG A 33 -12.20 -8.30 0.35
CA ARG A 33 -12.21 -8.00 1.79
C ARG A 33 -10.85 -7.48 2.27
N LEU A 34 -9.76 -8.17 1.91
CA LEU A 34 -8.40 -7.77 2.28
C LEU A 34 -7.97 -6.44 1.64
N ARG A 35 -8.40 -6.19 0.40
CA ARG A 35 -8.17 -4.90 -0.28
C ARG A 35 -8.90 -3.76 0.44
N GLY A 36 -10.16 -3.96 0.83
CA GLY A 36 -10.92 -2.98 1.61
C GLY A 36 -10.21 -2.61 2.91
N GLN A 37 -9.81 -3.61 3.70
CA GLN A 37 -9.06 -3.38 4.94
C GLN A 37 -7.74 -2.66 4.73
N ARG A 38 -7.05 -2.93 3.61
CA ARG A 38 -5.81 -2.25 3.28
C ARG A 38 -6.05 -0.76 3.02
N VAL A 39 -7.10 -0.41 2.27
CA VAL A 39 -7.46 0.99 1.99
C VAL A 39 -7.82 1.73 3.28
N GLU A 40 -8.64 1.13 4.15
CA GLU A 40 -9.00 1.74 5.43
C GLU A 40 -7.77 2.05 6.30
N LYS A 41 -6.82 1.11 6.38
CA LYS A 41 -5.57 1.31 7.14
C LYS A 41 -4.70 2.41 6.54
N LEU A 42 -4.53 2.43 5.22
CA LEU A 42 -3.75 3.47 4.54
C LEU A 42 -4.37 4.85 4.72
N SER A 43 -5.70 4.95 4.62
CA SER A 43 -6.42 6.19 4.88
C SER A 43 -6.23 6.68 6.30
N ALA A 44 -6.30 5.79 7.30
CA ALA A 44 -6.05 6.14 8.70
C ALA A 44 -4.61 6.62 8.94
N GLU A 45 -3.62 5.98 8.30
CA GLU A 45 -2.22 6.41 8.34
C GLU A 45 -2.01 7.77 7.66
N ALA A 46 -2.63 7.99 6.50
CA ALA A 46 -2.59 9.27 5.78
C ALA A 46 -3.15 10.40 6.64
N GLN A 47 -4.30 10.19 7.29
CA GLN A 47 -4.89 11.14 8.22
C GLN A 47 -3.97 11.44 9.41
N LYS A 48 -3.27 10.43 9.95
CA LYS A 48 -2.30 10.62 11.03
C LYS A 48 -1.12 11.47 10.58
N LEU A 49 -0.64 11.29 9.35
CA LEU A 49 0.43 12.11 8.76
C LEU A 49 -0.01 13.54 8.50
N GLN A 50 -1.21 13.75 7.96
CA GLN A 50 -1.77 15.10 7.75
C GLN A 50 -1.96 15.87 9.07
N LYS A 51 -2.24 15.17 10.17
CA LYS A 51 -2.30 15.76 11.52
C LYS A 51 -0.92 16.15 12.08
N MET A 52 0.18 15.73 11.45
CA MET A 52 1.52 16.20 11.82
C MET A 52 1.71 17.59 11.21
N GLY A 53 1.71 18.63 12.05
CA GLY A 53 1.62 20.03 11.62
C GLY A 53 2.76 20.55 10.74
N PHE A 54 3.84 19.78 10.51
CA PHE A 54 4.92 20.13 9.60
C PHE A 54 5.14 19.03 8.57
N SER A 55 4.99 19.38 7.30
CA SER A 55 5.28 18.50 6.17
C SER A 55 5.97 19.25 5.05
N ARG A 56 7.04 18.68 4.49
CA ARG A 56 7.70 19.22 3.30
C ARG A 56 8.47 18.16 2.53
N GLU A 57 8.78 18.48 1.28
CA GLU A 57 9.68 17.67 0.47
C GLU A 57 11.10 17.63 1.08
N ILE A 58 11.72 16.46 1.00
CA ILE A 58 13.08 16.22 1.47
C ILE A 58 14.05 16.48 0.31
N THR A 59 14.97 17.40 0.50
CA THR A 59 15.96 17.79 -0.52
C THR A 59 16.98 16.67 -0.75
N LYS A 60 17.57 16.58 -1.95
CA LYS A 60 18.56 15.52 -2.29
C LYS A 60 19.71 15.39 -1.27
N LYS A 61 20.18 16.52 -0.70
CA LYS A 61 21.23 16.53 0.34
C LYS A 61 20.77 15.85 1.63
N GLU A 62 19.51 16.04 1.98
CA GLU A 62 18.87 15.42 3.14
C GLU A 62 18.52 13.96 2.87
N GLN A 63 18.16 13.60 1.63
CA GLN A 63 17.97 12.20 1.24
C GLN A 63 19.28 11.42 1.42
N ALA A 64 20.41 11.99 1.00
CA ALA A 64 21.73 11.40 1.19
C ALA A 64 22.11 11.27 2.68
N ASN A 65 21.60 12.16 3.54
CA ASN A 65 21.90 12.20 4.98
C ASN A 65 20.68 11.87 5.85
N LEU A 66 19.82 10.96 5.40
CA LEU A 66 18.58 10.59 6.11
C LEU A 66 18.82 10.17 7.56
N GLY A 67 19.96 9.54 7.85
CA GLY A 67 20.33 9.13 9.21
C GLY A 67 20.51 10.32 10.16
N ALA A 68 21.17 11.38 9.71
CA ALA A 68 21.34 12.60 10.50
C ALA A 68 19.99 13.32 10.66
N LEU A 69 19.22 13.45 9.58
CA LEU A 69 17.92 14.11 9.61
C LEU A 69 16.94 13.42 10.58
N LYS A 70 16.85 12.07 10.55
CA LYS A 70 16.00 11.30 11.46
C LYS A 70 16.44 11.40 12.93
N LYS A 71 17.73 11.64 13.19
CA LYS A 71 18.24 11.87 14.55
C LYS A 71 17.91 13.27 15.05
N SER A 72 18.07 14.28 14.20
CA SER A 72 17.76 15.67 14.54
C SER A 72 16.26 15.90 14.74
N VAL A 73 15.42 15.24 13.94
CA VAL A 73 13.97 15.41 13.95
C VAL A 73 13.32 14.16 14.54
N ARG A 74 13.12 14.18 15.86
CA ARG A 74 12.53 13.04 16.57
C ARG A 74 11.11 12.76 16.08
N GLY A 75 10.88 11.55 15.57
CA GLY A 75 9.56 11.15 15.06
C GLY A 75 9.27 11.59 13.64
N LEU A 76 10.30 11.97 12.86
CA LEU A 76 10.17 12.19 11.42
C LEU A 76 9.71 10.92 10.70
N VAL A 77 8.60 11.02 9.98
CA VAL A 77 8.10 9.99 9.07
C VAL A 77 8.40 10.41 7.65
N VAL A 78 8.99 9.52 6.85
CA VAL A 78 9.34 9.81 5.45
C VAL A 78 8.50 8.90 4.55
N VAL A 79 7.80 9.51 3.60
CA VAL A 79 6.97 8.81 2.61
C VAL A 79 7.53 9.06 1.22
N HIS A 80 7.67 7.98 0.45
CA HIS A 80 8.15 8.04 -0.92
C HIS A 80 6.95 8.03 -1.90
N PRO A 81 6.99 8.80 -3.01
CA PRO A 81 5.84 8.98 -3.92
C PRO A 81 5.33 7.67 -4.52
N MET A 82 6.23 6.73 -4.83
CA MET A 82 5.86 5.43 -5.40
C MET A 82 5.25 4.43 -4.40
N THR A 83 5.25 4.71 -3.08
CA THR A 83 4.65 3.82 -2.08
C THR A 83 3.12 3.85 -2.16
N ALA A 84 2.43 2.82 -1.66
CA ALA A 84 0.96 2.79 -1.68
C ALA A 84 0.35 4.03 -1.01
N LEU A 85 0.88 4.38 0.17
CA LEU A 85 0.51 5.58 0.90
C LEU A 85 0.84 6.86 0.13
N GLY A 86 2.04 6.95 -0.46
CA GLY A 86 2.45 8.12 -1.25
C GLY A 86 1.58 8.34 -2.49
N ARG A 87 1.17 7.26 -3.18
CA ARG A 87 0.24 7.32 -4.31
C ARG A 87 -1.15 7.76 -3.89
N GLU A 88 -1.65 7.23 -2.77
CA GLU A 88 -2.97 7.60 -2.23
C GLU A 88 -3.01 9.06 -1.76
N MET A 89 -1.90 9.55 -1.18
CA MET A 89 -1.74 10.94 -0.78
C MET A 89 -1.40 11.90 -1.94
N GLY A 90 -1.20 11.39 -3.17
CA GLY A 90 -0.86 12.21 -4.33
C GLY A 90 0.54 12.85 -4.27
N LEU A 91 1.48 12.27 -3.53
CA LEU A 91 2.84 12.81 -3.40
C LEU A 91 3.63 12.62 -4.71
N THR A 92 4.28 13.68 -5.17
CA THR A 92 5.15 13.68 -6.36
C THR A 92 6.62 13.48 -6.01
N ALA A 93 7.02 13.91 -4.81
CA ALA A 93 8.39 13.81 -4.30
C ALA A 93 8.42 13.18 -2.90
N MET A 94 9.62 12.77 -2.47
CA MET A 94 9.81 12.19 -1.15
C MET A 94 9.54 13.25 -0.08
N THR A 95 8.52 13.01 0.74
CA THR A 95 7.97 14.00 1.67
C THR A 95 8.20 13.52 3.11
N GLY A 96 8.66 14.43 3.97
CA GLY A 96 8.78 14.21 5.39
C GLY A 96 7.60 14.81 6.15
N PHE A 97 7.16 14.15 7.22
CA PHE A 97 6.11 14.58 8.14
C PHE A 97 6.64 14.53 9.57
N ALA A 98 6.46 15.61 10.34
CA ALA A 98 6.88 15.68 11.73
C ALA A 98 5.97 16.60 12.56
N LYS A 99 6.04 16.46 13.89
CA LYS A 99 5.34 17.35 14.83
C LYS A 99 6.06 18.69 15.03
N THR A 100 7.35 18.75 14.70
CA THR A 100 8.21 19.93 14.83
C THR A 100 8.73 20.33 13.46
N ALA A 101 9.00 21.62 13.26
CA ALA A 101 9.65 22.11 12.04
C ALA A 101 11.02 21.44 11.83
N PHE A 102 11.36 21.20 10.57
CA PHE A 102 12.65 20.68 10.15
C PHE A 102 12.97 21.10 8.73
#